data_AF-A0A7S1F2N6-F1
#
_entry.id   AF-A0A7S1F2N6-F1
#
_cell.length_a   1.000
_cell.length_b   1.000
_cell.length_c   1.000
_cell.angle_alpha   90.00
_cell.angle_beta   90.00
_cell.angle_gamma   90.00
#
_symmetry.space_group_name_H-M   'P 1'
#
loop_
_entity.id
_entity.type
_entity.pdbx_description
1 polymer ?
#
loop_
_entity_poly.entity_id
_entity_poly.type
_entity_poly.pdbx_seq_one_letter_code
_entity_poly.pdbx_strand_id
1 'polypeptide(L)'
;DAGYLLIDTASIYKNEEAVGVAVSRWETEHQAHGSIRLASKCSTYEMGFDKARLAFAASLQRLGRDSLDVYLIHWPGVAKKKHESSEHRTARHDTWKALETLYREGRARVIGVSNFNAVHLQQLIDDGVEVMPMLNQVEAHPLFVPEETVTFCSAHGIAIQAYSPLGGGPHSNAARAEGEAANGTLLLHQHAVVREVSEETGRTPAQVLLRW
;
A
#
# COMPACT_ATOMS: atom_id res chain seq x y z
N ASP A 1 16.15 -15.60 -2.20
CA ASP A 1 17.62 -15.48 -2.27
C ASP A 1 18.14 -14.25 -1.52
N ALA A 2 17.70 -13.03 -1.86
CA ALA A 2 18.18 -11.80 -1.21
C ALA A 2 17.59 -11.49 0.19
N GLY A 3 16.91 -12.45 0.83
CA GLY A 3 16.38 -12.31 2.21
C GLY A 3 15.05 -11.55 2.37
N TYR A 4 14.37 -11.14 1.29
CA TYR A 4 13.05 -10.52 1.37
C TYR A 4 11.97 -11.54 1.78
N LEU A 5 11.12 -11.16 2.74
CA LEU A 5 10.05 -12.02 3.28
C LEU A 5 8.65 -11.38 3.20
N LEU A 6 8.52 -10.23 2.55
CA LEU A 6 7.26 -9.56 2.27
C LEU A 6 7.25 -9.14 0.81
N ILE A 7 6.20 -9.50 0.09
CA ILE A 7 5.95 -9.02 -1.26
C ILE A 7 4.62 -8.25 -1.27
N ASP A 8 4.69 -7.02 -1.74
CA ASP A 8 3.55 -6.14 -1.92
C ASP A 8 3.09 -6.17 -3.39
N THR A 9 1.83 -6.56 -3.60
CA THR A 9 1.16 -6.55 -4.91
C THR A 9 -0.24 -5.97 -4.79
N ALA A 10 -1.04 -6.04 -5.85
CA ALA A 10 -2.45 -5.63 -5.88
C ALA A 10 -3.18 -6.28 -7.06
N SER A 11 -4.49 -6.43 -6.94
CA SER A 11 -5.34 -6.95 -8.03
C SER A 11 -5.25 -6.12 -9.32
N ILE A 12 -4.99 -4.81 -9.19
CA ILE A 12 -4.90 -3.89 -10.32
C ILE A 12 -3.55 -3.96 -11.03
N TYR A 13 -2.51 -4.53 -10.41
CA TYR A 13 -1.18 -4.67 -11.05
C TYR A 13 -1.16 -5.77 -12.11
N LYS A 14 -2.19 -6.63 -12.14
CA LYS A 14 -2.37 -7.70 -13.14
C LYS A 14 -1.20 -8.68 -13.25
N ASN A 15 -0.46 -8.85 -12.16
CA ASN A 15 0.69 -9.76 -12.07
C ASN A 15 0.64 -10.69 -10.84
N GLU A 16 -0.45 -10.72 -10.08
CA GLU A 16 -0.60 -11.59 -8.91
C GLU A 16 -0.37 -13.07 -9.23
N GLU A 17 -0.75 -13.54 -10.42
CA GLU A 17 -0.48 -14.92 -10.85
C GLU A 17 1.01 -15.20 -11.00
N ALA A 18 1.75 -14.30 -11.66
CA ALA A 18 3.20 -14.41 -11.79
C ALA A 18 3.90 -14.36 -10.43
N VAL A 19 3.41 -13.50 -9.52
CA VAL A 19 3.89 -13.43 -8.13
C VAL A 19 3.64 -14.76 -7.40
N GLY A 20 2.43 -15.31 -7.49
CA GLY A 20 2.06 -16.57 -6.84
C GLY A 20 2.93 -17.74 -7.30
N VAL A 21 3.15 -17.86 -8.62
CA VAL A 21 4.03 -18.89 -9.20
C VAL A 21 5.46 -18.74 -8.69
N ALA A 22 6.02 -17.52 -8.73
CA ALA A 22 7.39 -17.25 -8.29
C ALA A 22 7.59 -17.57 -6.80
N VAL A 23 6.63 -17.17 -5.96
CA VAL A 23 6.66 -17.41 -4.52
C VAL A 23 6.55 -18.89 -4.20
N SER A 24 5.59 -19.60 -4.81
CA SER A 24 5.38 -21.03 -4.58
C SER A 24 6.62 -21.85 -4.97
N ARG A 25 7.24 -21.50 -6.10
CA ARG A 25 8.51 -22.10 -6.52
C ARG A 25 9.61 -21.83 -5.48
N TRP A 26 9.78 -20.58 -5.08
CA TRP A 26 10.82 -20.21 -4.14
C TRP A 26 10.66 -20.91 -2.78
N GLU A 27 9.45 -20.95 -2.23
CA GLU A 27 9.16 -21.63 -0.95
C GLU A 27 9.39 -23.15 -1.02
N THR A 28 9.11 -23.76 -2.16
CA THR A 28 9.41 -25.19 -2.40
C THR A 28 10.92 -25.44 -2.39
N GLU A 29 11.71 -24.55 -2.99
CA GLU A 29 13.16 -24.64 -3.03
C GLU A 29 13.82 -24.25 -1.68
N HIS A 30 13.13 -23.48 -0.83
CA HIS A 30 13.70 -22.84 0.38
C HIS A 30 12.89 -23.11 1.66
N GLN A 31 12.41 -24.34 1.85
CA GLN A 31 11.53 -24.71 2.98
C GLN A 31 12.06 -24.32 4.38
N ALA A 32 13.38 -24.28 4.57
CA ALA A 32 14.01 -23.90 5.83
C ALA A 32 13.87 -22.38 6.17
N HIS A 33 13.50 -21.54 5.20
CA HIS A 33 13.44 -20.08 5.36
C HIS A 33 12.04 -19.57 5.74
N GLY A 34 11.06 -20.46 5.89
CA GLY A 34 9.67 -20.11 6.19
C GLY A 34 8.88 -19.63 4.97
N SER A 35 7.73 -19.02 5.21
CA SER A 35 6.82 -18.54 4.16
C SER A 35 7.00 -17.05 3.86
N ILE A 36 6.88 -16.68 2.59
CA ILE A 36 6.78 -15.31 2.11
C ILE A 36 5.43 -14.75 2.50
N ARG A 37 5.45 -13.61 3.20
CA ARG A 37 4.26 -12.84 3.51
C ARG A 37 3.78 -12.12 2.26
N LEU A 38 2.48 -12.15 2.01
CA LEU A 38 1.87 -11.51 0.84
C LEU A 38 0.89 -10.42 1.24
N ALA A 39 1.09 -9.25 0.64
CA ALA A 39 0.15 -8.15 0.66
C ALA A 39 -0.55 -8.01 -0.69
N SER A 40 -1.88 -7.84 -0.68
CA SER A 40 -2.64 -7.43 -1.86
C SER A 40 -3.66 -6.35 -1.51
N LYS A 41 -4.33 -5.80 -2.52
CA LYS A 41 -5.21 -4.64 -2.38
C LYS A 41 -6.48 -4.79 -3.20
N CYS A 42 -7.62 -4.47 -2.59
CA CYS A 42 -8.91 -4.27 -3.24
C CYS A 42 -8.86 -2.99 -4.08
N SER A 43 -8.95 -3.12 -5.40
CA SER A 43 -8.88 -1.97 -6.30
C SER A 43 -10.14 -1.10 -6.25
N THR A 44 -10.06 0.08 -6.85
CA THR A 44 -11.17 1.03 -6.95
C THR A 44 -12.36 0.50 -7.75
N TYR A 45 -12.19 -0.54 -8.57
CA TYR A 45 -13.26 -1.21 -9.33
C TYR A 45 -13.97 -2.31 -8.52
N GLU A 46 -13.39 -2.69 -7.39
CA GLU A 46 -13.78 -3.85 -6.59
C GLU A 46 -14.38 -3.45 -5.23
N MET A 47 -14.55 -2.15 -4.99
CA MET A 47 -15.12 -1.62 -3.74
C MET A 47 -16.61 -1.93 -3.58
N GLY A 48 -17.03 -2.09 -2.32
CA GLY A 48 -18.35 -2.52 -1.86
C GLY A 48 -18.27 -3.89 -1.18
N PHE A 49 -19.18 -4.18 -0.25
CA PHE A 49 -19.08 -5.35 0.63
C PHE A 49 -18.89 -6.67 -0.14
N ASP A 50 -19.84 -7.03 -1.02
CA ASP A 50 -19.77 -8.30 -1.77
C ASP A 50 -18.63 -8.31 -2.80
N LYS A 51 -18.42 -7.17 -3.48
CA LYS A 51 -17.38 -7.04 -4.51
C LYS A 51 -15.99 -7.21 -3.92
N ALA A 52 -15.74 -6.64 -2.75
CA ALA A 52 -14.45 -6.76 -2.06
C ALA A 52 -14.17 -8.21 -1.66
N ARG A 53 -15.18 -8.94 -1.16
CA ARG A 53 -15.04 -10.38 -0.84
C ARG A 53 -14.77 -11.23 -2.07
N LEU A 54 -15.46 -10.95 -3.19
CA LEU A 54 -15.22 -11.61 -4.47
C LEU A 54 -13.81 -11.33 -5.00
N ALA A 55 -13.37 -10.06 -4.95
CA ALA A 55 -12.05 -9.65 -5.38
C ALA A 55 -10.94 -10.28 -4.53
N PHE A 56 -11.13 -10.34 -3.21
CA PHE A 56 -10.23 -11.02 -2.29
C PHE A 56 -10.08 -12.51 -2.63
N ALA A 57 -11.20 -13.22 -2.83
CA ALA A 57 -11.17 -14.63 -3.24
C ALA A 57 -10.45 -14.84 -4.59
N ALA A 58 -10.64 -13.92 -5.54
CA ALA A 58 -9.95 -13.98 -6.82
C ALA A 58 -8.44 -13.70 -6.68
N SER A 59 -8.02 -12.80 -5.78
CA SER A 59 -6.60 -12.58 -5.46
C SER A 59 -5.96 -13.82 -4.82
N LEU A 60 -6.66 -14.48 -3.90
CA LEU A 60 -6.21 -15.76 -3.31
C LEU A 60 -5.99 -16.84 -4.39
N GLN A 61 -6.93 -16.97 -5.33
CA GLN A 61 -6.80 -17.90 -6.45
C GLN A 61 -5.56 -17.58 -7.31
N ARG A 62 -5.37 -16.32 -7.69
CA ARG A 62 -4.20 -15.90 -8.49
C ARG A 62 -2.89 -16.12 -7.75
N LEU A 63 -2.84 -15.81 -6.46
CA LEU A 63 -1.63 -15.96 -5.64
C LEU A 63 -1.37 -17.40 -5.20
N GLY A 64 -2.34 -18.31 -5.35
CA GLY A 64 -2.24 -19.70 -4.89
C GLY A 64 -2.20 -19.81 -3.36
N ARG A 65 -3.05 -19.04 -2.64
CA ARG A 65 -3.07 -18.98 -1.18
C ARG A 65 -4.47 -19.19 -0.61
N ASP A 66 -4.54 -19.63 0.65
CA ASP A 66 -5.80 -19.73 1.41
C ASP A 66 -6.12 -18.46 2.22
N SER A 67 -5.07 -17.69 2.54
CA SER A 67 -5.14 -16.44 3.31
C SER A 67 -4.11 -15.43 2.80
N LEU A 68 -4.31 -14.15 3.06
CA LEU A 68 -3.31 -13.09 2.88
C LEU A 68 -2.79 -12.58 4.23
N ASP A 69 -1.50 -12.23 4.27
CA ASP A 69 -0.91 -11.60 5.45
C ASP A 69 -1.39 -10.17 5.60
N VAL A 70 -1.52 -9.44 4.49
CA VAL A 70 -2.01 -8.06 4.46
C VAL A 70 -3.03 -7.89 3.34
N TYR A 71 -4.18 -7.28 3.64
CA TYR A 71 -5.15 -6.88 2.62
C TYR A 71 -5.62 -5.45 2.82
N LEU A 72 -5.47 -4.63 1.77
CA LEU A 72 -5.71 -3.19 1.85
C LEU A 72 -6.84 -2.72 0.94
N ILE A 73 -7.58 -1.69 1.33
CA ILE A 73 -8.33 -0.86 0.37
C ILE A 73 -7.32 -0.01 -0.40
N HIS A 74 -7.19 -0.19 -1.71
CA HIS A 74 -6.11 0.43 -2.49
C HIS A 74 -6.22 1.97 -2.60
N TRP A 75 -7.43 2.49 -2.65
CA TRP A 75 -7.67 3.93 -2.78
C TRP A 75 -8.99 4.31 -2.08
N PRO A 76 -9.12 5.52 -1.50
CA PRO A 76 -10.34 5.95 -0.83
C PRO A 76 -11.54 6.18 -1.78
N GLY A 77 -11.34 6.22 -3.08
CA GLY A 77 -12.36 6.53 -4.08
C GLY A 77 -12.71 5.32 -4.95
N VAL A 78 -14.00 5.11 -5.18
CA VAL A 78 -14.49 4.09 -6.12
C VAL A 78 -14.39 4.57 -7.58
N ALA A 79 -14.02 3.68 -8.49
CA ALA A 79 -13.83 3.98 -9.90
C ALA A 79 -15.14 4.41 -10.58
N LYS A 80 -15.01 5.17 -11.68
CA LYS A 80 -16.13 5.64 -12.52
C LYS A 80 -17.15 6.52 -11.78
N LYS A 81 -16.73 7.18 -10.71
CA LYS A 81 -17.51 8.19 -9.99
C LYS A 81 -16.79 9.53 -10.03
N LYS A 82 -17.57 10.61 -9.98
CA LYS A 82 -17.05 11.97 -9.82
C LYS A 82 -16.43 12.11 -8.44
N HIS A 83 -15.39 12.91 -8.32
CA HIS A 83 -14.65 13.12 -7.08
C HIS A 83 -15.53 13.54 -5.90
N GLU A 84 -16.58 14.32 -6.14
CA GLU A 84 -17.51 14.82 -5.12
C GLU A 84 -18.62 13.82 -4.77
N SER A 85 -18.61 12.62 -5.37
CA SER A 85 -19.66 11.63 -5.16
C SER A 85 -19.66 11.14 -3.72
N SER A 86 -20.82 11.24 -3.07
CA SER A 86 -21.06 10.66 -1.74
C SER A 86 -20.89 9.14 -1.73
N GLU A 87 -21.02 8.48 -2.89
CA GLU A 87 -20.83 7.03 -3.04
C GLU A 87 -19.41 6.59 -2.64
N HIS A 88 -18.42 7.49 -2.67
CA HIS A 88 -17.08 7.17 -2.18
C HIS A 88 -17.06 6.80 -0.70
N ARG A 89 -17.76 7.55 0.16
CA ARG A 89 -17.79 7.25 1.60
C ARG A 89 -18.53 5.95 1.87
N THR A 90 -19.70 5.76 1.25
CA THR A 90 -20.47 4.50 1.36
C THR A 90 -19.62 3.31 0.90
N ALA A 91 -18.96 3.42 -0.26
CA ALA A 91 -18.11 2.34 -0.77
C ALA A 91 -16.91 2.05 0.13
N ARG A 92 -16.27 3.08 0.73
CA ARG A 92 -15.19 2.87 1.71
C ARG A 92 -15.68 2.08 2.91
N HIS A 93 -16.78 2.52 3.52
CA HIS A 93 -17.34 1.89 4.70
C HIS A 93 -17.77 0.44 4.41
N ASP A 94 -18.52 0.20 3.33
CA ASP A 94 -18.97 -1.15 2.96
C ASP A 94 -17.79 -2.08 2.63
N THR A 95 -16.75 -1.56 1.98
CA THR A 95 -15.50 -2.31 1.71
C THR A 95 -14.79 -2.63 3.03
N TRP A 96 -14.73 -1.68 3.97
CA TRP A 96 -14.10 -1.91 5.26
C TRP A 96 -14.79 -3.01 6.05
N LYS A 97 -16.12 -3.03 6.09
CA LYS A 97 -16.90 -4.11 6.71
C LYS A 97 -16.61 -5.48 6.12
N ALA A 98 -16.34 -5.54 4.81
CA ALA A 98 -15.89 -6.78 4.18
C ALA A 98 -14.50 -7.20 4.66
N LEU A 99 -13.56 -6.26 4.78
CA LEU A 99 -12.23 -6.53 5.34
C LEU A 99 -12.30 -7.00 6.79
N GLU A 100 -13.13 -6.38 7.64
CA GLU A 100 -13.36 -6.83 9.02
C GLU A 100 -13.91 -8.25 9.08
N THR A 101 -14.82 -8.59 8.17
CA THR A 101 -15.34 -9.95 8.04
C THR A 101 -14.23 -10.93 7.67
N LEU A 102 -13.40 -10.61 6.67
CA LEU A 102 -12.26 -11.43 6.25
C LEU A 102 -11.21 -11.60 7.36
N TYR A 103 -11.01 -10.56 8.17
CA TYR A 103 -10.14 -10.59 9.35
C TYR A 103 -10.69 -11.54 10.42
N ARG A 104 -11.98 -11.41 10.77
CA ARG A 104 -12.65 -12.31 11.74
C ARG A 104 -12.68 -13.76 11.27
N GLU A 105 -12.78 -13.99 9.96
CA GLU A 105 -12.68 -15.32 9.34
C GLU A 105 -11.23 -15.87 9.34
N GLY A 106 -10.24 -15.08 9.75
CA GLY A 106 -8.82 -15.49 9.75
C GLY A 106 -8.20 -15.55 8.35
N ARG A 107 -8.88 -15.04 7.33
CA ARG A 107 -8.45 -15.09 5.93
C ARG A 107 -7.52 -13.94 5.57
N ALA A 108 -7.63 -12.81 6.24
CA ALA A 108 -6.64 -11.72 6.20
C ALA A 108 -6.07 -11.51 7.60
N ARG A 109 -4.74 -11.53 7.76
CA ARG A 109 -4.11 -11.37 9.10
C ARG A 109 -4.02 -9.91 9.52
N VAL A 110 -3.73 -9.02 8.57
CA VAL A 110 -3.70 -7.57 8.74
C VAL A 110 -4.63 -6.95 7.71
N ILE A 111 -5.53 -6.09 8.17
CA ILE A 111 -6.38 -5.28 7.30
C ILE A 111 -6.03 -3.81 7.44
N GLY A 112 -6.05 -3.09 6.33
CA GLY A 112 -5.64 -1.70 6.29
C GLY A 112 -6.12 -0.99 5.04
N VAL A 113 -5.56 0.20 4.83
CA VAL A 113 -5.93 1.08 3.73
C VAL A 113 -4.68 1.57 3.01
N SER A 114 -4.87 2.20 1.86
CA SER A 114 -3.81 2.86 1.12
C SER A 114 -4.35 4.15 0.52
N ASN A 115 -3.54 5.21 0.54
CA ASN A 115 -3.89 6.54 0.05
C ASN A 115 -5.01 7.24 0.85
N PHE A 116 -5.29 6.81 2.08
CA PHE A 116 -6.26 7.47 2.94
C PHE A 116 -5.60 8.65 3.65
N ASN A 117 -6.26 9.81 3.66
CA ASN A 117 -5.85 10.95 4.47
C ASN A 117 -6.59 10.94 5.82
N ALA A 118 -6.25 11.87 6.71
CA ALA A 118 -6.88 11.99 8.03
C ALA A 118 -8.42 12.08 7.95
N VAL A 119 -8.98 12.82 6.99
CA VAL A 119 -10.44 12.93 6.80
C VAL A 119 -11.08 11.58 6.45
N HIS A 120 -10.47 10.80 5.54
CA HIS A 120 -10.99 9.49 5.17
C HIS A 120 -10.92 8.50 6.35
N LEU A 121 -9.85 8.56 7.14
CA LEU A 121 -9.70 7.70 8.32
C LEU A 121 -10.70 8.08 9.42
N GLN A 122 -10.88 9.38 9.68
CA GLN A 122 -11.88 9.86 10.63
C GLN A 122 -13.30 9.45 10.20
N GLN A 123 -13.62 9.51 8.90
CA GLN A 123 -14.92 9.06 8.41
C GLN A 123 -15.16 7.57 8.66
N LEU A 124 -14.15 6.71 8.54
CA LEU A 124 -14.30 5.30 8.91
C LEU A 124 -14.63 5.18 10.41
N ILE A 125 -13.92 5.90 11.27
CA ILE A 125 -14.18 5.90 12.72
C ILE A 125 -15.62 6.37 13.01
N ASP A 126 -16.04 7.48 12.41
CA ASP A 126 -17.38 8.05 12.57
C ASP A 126 -18.48 7.11 12.05
N ASP A 127 -18.17 6.33 11.01
CA ASP A 127 -19.08 5.32 10.44
C ASP A 127 -19.17 4.05 11.30
N GLY A 128 -18.38 3.95 12.38
CA GLY A 128 -18.52 2.93 13.42
C GLY A 128 -17.79 1.62 13.13
N VAL A 129 -16.58 1.68 12.57
CA VAL A 129 -15.75 0.49 12.35
C VAL A 129 -15.41 -0.24 13.66
N GLU A 130 -15.44 -1.58 13.63
CA GLU A 130 -15.15 -2.46 14.76
C GLU A 130 -13.65 -2.68 14.95
N VAL A 131 -12.91 -2.70 13.83
CA VAL A 131 -11.46 -2.88 13.80
C VAL A 131 -10.84 -1.65 13.16
N MET A 132 -9.95 -0.98 13.89
CA MET A 132 -9.16 0.12 13.35
C MET A 132 -8.23 -0.37 12.23
N PRO A 133 -8.03 0.40 11.15
CA PRO A 133 -7.01 0.08 10.17
C PRO A 133 -5.65 -0.10 10.84
N MET A 134 -5.00 -1.24 10.63
CA MET A 134 -3.70 -1.54 11.25
C MET A 134 -2.55 -0.90 10.47
N LEU A 135 -2.79 -0.59 9.19
CA LEU A 135 -1.81 -0.09 8.25
C LEU A 135 -2.46 0.93 7.31
N ASN A 136 -1.76 2.03 7.03
CA ASN A 136 -2.05 2.93 5.92
C ASN A 136 -0.81 3.04 5.02
N GLN A 137 -0.93 2.55 3.78
CA GLN A 137 0.15 2.62 2.80
C GLN A 137 0.03 3.90 1.97
N VAL A 138 1.04 4.78 2.02
CA VAL A 138 1.00 6.13 1.42
C VAL A 138 2.28 6.44 0.63
N GLU A 139 2.22 7.39 -0.29
CA GLU A 139 3.42 7.97 -0.90
C GLU A 139 4.18 8.71 0.20
N ALA A 140 5.45 8.35 0.38
CA ALA A 140 6.32 9.05 1.31
C ALA A 140 7.77 8.98 0.84
N HIS A 141 8.38 10.15 0.75
CA HIS A 141 9.79 10.33 0.40
C HIS A 141 10.22 11.74 0.83
N PRO A 142 11.53 12.10 0.84
CA PRO A 142 11.99 13.39 1.37
C PRO A 142 11.30 14.65 0.82
N LEU A 143 10.80 14.62 -0.42
CA LEU A 143 10.07 15.75 -1.03
C LEU A 143 8.54 15.70 -0.87
N PHE A 144 8.00 14.65 -0.26
CA PHE A 144 6.57 14.51 -0.02
C PHE A 144 6.31 13.64 1.20
N VAL A 145 5.78 14.25 2.25
CA VAL A 145 5.27 13.57 3.44
C VAL A 145 3.87 14.09 3.73
N PRO A 146 2.85 13.23 3.80
CA PRO A 146 1.52 13.66 4.20
C PRO A 146 1.48 13.81 5.73
N GLU A 147 2.08 14.89 6.27
CA GLU A 147 2.33 15.10 7.71
C GLU A 147 1.07 14.95 8.58
N GLU A 148 -0.05 15.54 8.15
CA GLU A 148 -1.34 15.41 8.85
C GLU A 148 -1.79 13.95 8.95
N THR A 149 -1.66 13.20 7.85
CA THR A 149 -2.01 11.78 7.79
C THR A 149 -1.08 10.94 8.66
N VAL A 150 0.23 11.19 8.62
CA VAL A 150 1.23 10.48 9.44
C VAL A 150 0.97 10.73 10.93
N THR A 151 0.70 11.99 11.30
CA THR A 151 0.37 12.38 12.67
C THR A 151 -0.90 11.68 13.15
N PHE A 152 -1.95 11.70 12.34
CA PHE A 152 -3.20 11.00 12.64
C PHE A 152 -2.97 9.50 12.82
N CYS A 153 -2.25 8.86 11.88
CA CYS A 153 -1.96 7.42 11.94
C CYS A 153 -1.19 7.07 13.21
N SER A 154 -0.16 7.86 13.55
CA SER A 154 0.62 7.67 14.78
C SER A 154 -0.24 7.78 16.04
N ALA A 155 -1.11 8.79 16.12
CA ALA A 155 -2.02 9.00 17.26
C ALA A 155 -3.03 7.87 17.45
N HIS A 156 -3.39 7.15 16.38
CA HIS A 156 -4.35 6.05 16.40
C HIS A 156 -3.73 4.65 16.31
N GLY A 157 -2.39 4.53 16.41
CA GLY A 157 -1.70 3.24 16.35
C GLY A 157 -1.76 2.56 14.99
N ILE A 158 -1.94 3.33 13.92
CA ILE A 158 -1.98 2.87 12.53
C ILE A 158 -0.54 2.93 11.98
N ALA A 159 0.01 1.80 11.56
CA ALA A 159 1.34 1.77 10.95
C ALA A 159 1.33 2.48 9.58
N ILE A 160 2.46 3.08 9.20
CA ILE A 160 2.69 3.63 7.86
C ILE A 160 3.59 2.69 7.07
N GLN A 161 3.21 2.42 5.82
CA GLN A 161 4.09 1.81 4.82
C GLN A 161 4.27 2.78 3.65
N ALA A 162 5.52 3.19 3.40
CA ALA A 162 5.83 4.08 2.29
C ALA A 162 5.84 3.32 0.94
N TYR A 163 5.23 3.90 -0.09
CA TYR A 163 5.48 3.55 -1.49
C TYR A 163 6.19 4.70 -2.22
N SER A 164 6.81 4.38 -3.36
CA SER A 164 7.68 5.30 -4.12
C SER A 164 8.77 5.99 -3.26
N PRO A 165 9.49 5.27 -2.38
CA PRO A 165 10.47 5.88 -1.49
C PRO A 165 11.67 6.51 -2.22
N LEU A 166 11.89 6.13 -3.49
CA LEU A 166 12.92 6.70 -4.35
C LEU A 166 12.41 7.86 -5.23
N GLY A 167 11.17 8.30 -5.03
CA GLY A 167 10.42 9.14 -5.96
C GLY A 167 9.86 8.36 -7.13
N GLY A 168 9.36 9.07 -8.15
CA GLY A 168 8.93 8.50 -9.42
C GLY A 168 7.57 8.98 -9.93
N GLY A 169 7.25 8.59 -11.17
CA GLY A 169 6.01 8.96 -11.88
C GLY A 169 6.03 10.38 -12.48
N PRO A 170 5.34 10.63 -13.60
CA PRO A 170 5.17 11.98 -14.17
C PRO A 170 4.23 12.90 -13.33
N HIS A 171 3.75 12.39 -12.19
CA HIS A 171 2.77 13.01 -11.31
C HIS A 171 3.01 12.67 -9.83
N SER A 172 4.26 12.47 -9.37
CA SER A 172 4.50 12.59 -7.93
C SER A 172 4.00 13.98 -7.53
N ASN A 173 3.08 14.08 -6.56
CA ASN A 173 2.43 15.34 -6.16
C ASN A 173 3.41 16.40 -5.60
N ALA A 174 4.71 16.15 -5.69
CA ALA A 174 5.75 17.15 -5.56
C ALA A 174 5.58 18.22 -6.65
N ALA A 175 5.29 19.45 -6.24
CA ALA A 175 5.48 20.62 -7.09
C ALA A 175 6.91 20.61 -7.64
N ARG A 176 7.10 21.05 -8.89
CA ARG A 176 8.37 21.00 -9.64
C ARG A 176 9.57 21.28 -8.75
N ALA A 177 10.25 20.22 -8.36
CA ALA A 177 11.38 20.26 -7.46
C ALA A 177 12.68 19.98 -8.23
N GLU A 178 13.80 20.41 -7.65
CA GLU A 178 15.12 20.07 -8.16
C GLU A 178 15.27 18.54 -8.24
N GLY A 179 15.71 18.02 -9.41
CA GLY A 179 15.79 16.57 -9.67
C GLY A 179 14.66 15.97 -10.53
N GLU A 180 13.82 16.79 -11.18
CA GLU A 180 12.92 16.33 -12.23
C GLU A 180 13.68 15.99 -13.53
N ALA A 181 13.48 14.77 -14.06
CA ALA A 181 13.82 14.45 -15.43
C ALA A 181 12.96 15.26 -16.41
N ALA A 182 13.39 15.37 -17.67
CA ALA A 182 12.66 16.14 -18.70
C ALA A 182 11.20 15.71 -18.92
N ASN A 183 10.82 14.52 -18.46
CA ASN A 183 9.46 13.98 -18.51
C ASN A 183 8.65 14.16 -17.21
N GLY A 184 9.14 14.95 -16.24
CA GLY A 184 8.50 15.18 -14.95
C GLY A 184 8.70 14.05 -13.93
N THR A 185 9.58 13.09 -14.19
CA THR A 185 9.89 12.03 -13.21
C THR A 185 10.81 12.58 -12.14
N LEU A 186 10.39 12.50 -10.88
CA LEU A 186 11.22 12.89 -9.75
C LEU A 186 12.32 11.84 -9.48
N LEU A 187 13.58 12.23 -9.69
CA LEU A 187 14.75 11.37 -9.49
C LEU A 187 15.48 11.77 -8.22
N LEU A 188 14.97 11.34 -7.06
CA LEU A 188 15.53 11.74 -5.76
C LEU A 188 17.00 11.35 -5.57
N HIS A 189 17.46 10.29 -6.25
CA HIS A 189 18.87 9.88 -6.20
C HIS A 189 19.83 10.92 -6.81
N GLN A 190 19.33 11.91 -7.55
CA GLN A 190 20.10 13.02 -8.14
C GLN A 190 20.02 14.30 -7.32
N HIS A 191 19.15 14.37 -6.32
CA HIS A 191 18.95 15.55 -5.48
C HIS A 191 20.24 15.87 -4.70
N ALA A 192 20.63 17.15 -4.68
CA ALA A 192 21.93 17.59 -4.12
C ALA A 192 22.12 17.13 -2.67
N VAL A 193 21.11 17.34 -1.81
CA VAL A 193 21.14 16.91 -0.40
C VAL A 193 21.28 15.38 -0.26
N VAL A 194 20.63 14.61 -1.14
CA VAL A 194 20.72 13.14 -1.08
C VAL A 194 22.13 12.68 -1.46
N ARG A 195 22.76 13.36 -2.43
CA ARG A 195 24.15 13.09 -2.84
C ARG A 195 25.15 13.48 -1.76
N GLU A 196 24.95 14.62 -1.13
CA GLU A 196 25.77 15.07 0.00
C GLU A 196 25.74 14.05 1.15
N VAL A 197 24.54 13.64 1.60
CA VAL A 197 24.40 12.62 2.66
C VAL A 197 24.97 11.25 2.22
N SER A 198 24.83 10.91 0.93
CA SER A 198 25.43 9.69 0.36
C SER A 198 26.95 9.71 0.45
N GLU A 199 27.58 10.84 0.15
CA GLU A 199 29.04 11.03 0.27
C GLU A 199 29.49 10.99 1.73
N GLU A 200 28.78 11.67 2.64
CA GLU A 200 29.08 11.69 4.08
C GLU A 200 28.99 10.30 4.73
N THR A 201 27.99 9.50 4.34
CA THR A 201 27.72 8.19 4.94
C THR A 201 28.43 7.03 4.25
N GLY A 202 29.00 7.23 3.06
CA GLY A 202 29.54 6.17 2.22
C GLY A 202 28.50 5.15 1.76
N ARG A 203 27.21 5.52 1.75
CA ARG A 203 26.08 4.68 1.29
C ARG A 203 25.57 5.18 -0.05
N THR A 204 24.91 4.31 -0.81
CA THR A 204 24.32 4.74 -2.09
C THR A 204 23.13 5.67 -1.85
N PRO A 205 22.78 6.56 -2.80
CA PRO A 205 21.59 7.42 -2.68
C PRO A 205 20.30 6.63 -2.38
N ALA A 206 20.13 5.45 -2.97
CA ALA A 206 18.97 4.59 -2.70
C ALA A 206 18.97 4.05 -1.26
N GLN A 207 20.12 3.71 -0.70
CA GLN A 207 20.22 3.28 0.70
C GLN A 207 19.91 4.43 1.66
N VAL A 208 20.35 5.65 1.34
CA VAL A 208 19.99 6.87 2.10
C VAL A 208 18.48 7.06 2.08
N LEU A 209 17.86 7.04 0.89
CA LEU A 209 16.43 7.25 0.72
C LEU A 209 15.56 6.18 1.41
N LEU A 210 15.98 4.91 1.38
CA LEU A 210 15.25 3.83 2.05
C LEU A 210 15.42 3.82 3.57
N ARG A 211 16.44 4.51 4.11
CA ARG A 211 16.73 4.56 5.55
C ARG A 211 16.20 5.81 6.25
N TRP A 212 16.04 6.91 5.51
CA TRP A 212 15.43 8.14 5.98
C TRP A 212 14.06 7.88 6.63
#